data_AF-A0A938K0R8-F1
#
_entry.id   AF-A0A938K0R8-F1
#
_cell.length_a   1.000
_cell.length_b   1.000
_cell.length_c   1.000
_cell.angle_alpha   90.00
_cell.angle_beta   90.00
_cell.angle_gamma   90.00
#
_symmetry.space_group_name_H-M   'P 1'
#
loop_
_entity.id
_entity.type
_entity.pdbx_description
1 polymer ?
#
loop_
_entity_poly.entity_id
_entity_poly.type
_entity_poly.pdbx_seq_one_letter_code
_entity_poly.pdbx_strand_id
1 'polypeptide(L)'
;MTAFPALLAAVFPGGSALAQTDKPPEAAGFETQGETTAGYRFSDVGGRREKFQELFNLRGGPRLLDFHLGGSDSTGKNRFADNYQLTASGLGGDPFPGGQFVISKARLYDFRASFRQTYYYWDRNDSAVLPSGFRGLTTNHNWATVRRFGSANLLAHASNRLKFRFEYGRSSRNGVNYTTRVMDYFGSPAAWGAFLRDSPYYVEAPLQESTDRVSGGFNYTAGSWSFQYTAGYQQFEQDLGWRNVASPQVSINLDSAASRREPLVAARWSEFRSLKTPLSEFFYNGRVNSRLSLRGDFIFFRYRGPATLDAAFTGVARTTGTAVGSYDISL
;
A
#
# COMPACT_ATOMS: atom_id res chain seq x y z
N MET A 1 -39.95 11.05 -12.16
CA MET A 1 -40.65 12.33 -11.94
C MET A 1 -39.66 13.33 -11.39
N THR A 2 -39.39 14.38 -12.19
CA THR A 2 -39.02 15.75 -11.81
C THR A 2 -38.07 15.99 -10.64
N ALA A 3 -36.82 16.38 -10.93
CA ALA A 3 -36.37 17.77 -10.81
C ALA A 3 -34.87 17.86 -11.13
N PHE A 4 -34.53 18.56 -12.21
CA PHE A 4 -33.18 19.07 -12.47
C PHE A 4 -32.81 20.09 -11.37
N PRO A 5 -31.61 20.04 -10.78
CA PRO A 5 -31.02 21.22 -10.18
C PRO A 5 -30.13 21.93 -11.20
N ALA A 6 -30.36 23.24 -11.27
CA ALA A 6 -29.67 24.18 -12.12
C ALA A 6 -28.15 24.21 -11.89
N LEU A 7 -27.45 24.35 -13.00
CA LEU A 7 -26.01 24.50 -13.12
C LEU A 7 -25.59 25.86 -12.52
N LEU A 8 -24.87 25.84 -11.39
CA LEU A 8 -24.08 26.99 -10.95
C LEU A 8 -22.62 26.70 -11.29
N ALA A 9 -22.21 27.07 -12.50
CA ALA A 9 -20.81 27.09 -12.88
C ALA A 9 -20.14 28.24 -12.13
N ALA A 10 -19.45 27.92 -11.03
CA ALA A 10 -18.46 28.81 -10.47
C ALA A 10 -17.31 28.89 -11.48
N VAL A 11 -17.30 29.99 -12.24
CA VAL A 11 -16.18 30.40 -13.07
C VAL A 11 -15.00 30.63 -12.12
N PHE A 12 -14.09 29.67 -12.05
CA PHE A 12 -12.72 29.99 -11.68
C PHE A 12 -12.21 30.97 -12.73
N PRO A 13 -11.60 32.11 -12.35
CA PRO A 13 -10.97 32.98 -13.34
C PRO A 13 -9.91 32.17 -14.05
N GLY A 14 -10.23 31.75 -15.28
CA GLY A 14 -9.27 31.24 -16.24
C GLY A 14 -8.17 32.27 -16.35
N GLY A 15 -6.93 31.83 -16.18
CA GLY A 15 -5.76 32.66 -16.43
C GLY A 15 -5.93 33.32 -17.79
N SER A 16 -6.01 34.64 -17.79
CA SER A 16 -5.99 35.44 -18.99
C SER A 16 -4.79 35.00 -19.82
N ALA A 17 -5.04 34.57 -21.06
CA ALA A 17 -4.03 34.51 -22.10
C ALA A 17 -3.62 35.96 -22.40
N LEU A 18 -2.75 36.51 -21.56
CA LEU A 18 -2.05 37.75 -21.82
C LEU A 18 -0.88 37.43 -22.74
N ALA A 19 -0.84 38.15 -23.85
CA ALA A 19 0.19 38.22 -24.87
C ALA A 19 1.50 37.47 -24.56
N GLN A 20 1.78 36.47 -25.40
CA GLN A 20 3.02 35.71 -25.43
C GLN A 20 4.22 36.66 -25.53
N THR A 21 4.93 36.79 -24.42
CA THR A 21 6.30 37.28 -24.40
C THR A 21 7.17 36.02 -24.41
N ASP A 22 7.99 35.83 -25.45
CA ASP A 22 8.70 34.58 -25.79
C ASP A 22 9.83 34.16 -24.82
N LYS A 23 9.68 34.38 -23.51
CA LYS A 23 10.58 33.82 -22.49
C LYS A 23 9.77 33.21 -21.35
N PRO A 24 10.11 31.97 -20.91
CA PRO A 24 9.52 31.39 -19.72
C PRO A 24 9.67 32.37 -18.54
N PRO A 25 8.61 32.54 -17.71
CA PRO A 25 8.71 33.40 -16.55
C PRO A 25 9.86 32.96 -15.65
N GLU A 26 10.70 33.91 -15.24
CA GLU A 26 11.78 33.66 -14.31
C GLU A 26 11.22 33.65 -12.88
N ALA A 27 11.31 32.51 -12.20
CA ALA A 27 10.88 32.35 -10.82
C ALA A 27 12.05 31.82 -9.99
N ALA A 28 12.47 32.56 -8.96
CA ALA A 28 13.58 32.20 -8.09
C ALA A 28 14.90 31.84 -8.82
N GLY A 29 15.17 32.51 -9.96
CA GLY A 29 16.35 32.25 -10.79
C GLY A 29 16.25 31.00 -11.67
N PHE A 30 15.04 30.51 -11.92
CA PHE A 30 14.77 29.44 -12.87
C PHE A 30 13.85 29.93 -13.99
N GLU A 31 14.17 29.57 -15.22
CA GLU A 31 13.22 29.62 -16.33
C GLU A 31 12.18 28.53 -16.09
N THR A 32 10.98 28.95 -15.66
CA THR A 32 9.95 28.04 -15.17
C THR A 32 8.82 27.90 -16.18
N GLN A 33 8.40 26.66 -16.40
CA GLN A 33 7.21 26.32 -17.19
C GLN A 33 6.36 25.30 -16.45
N GLY A 34 5.06 25.36 -16.68
CA GLY A 34 4.15 24.39 -16.10
C GLY A 34 2.81 24.33 -16.78
N GLU A 35 2.12 23.24 -16.55
CA GLU A 35 0.77 23.00 -17.00
C GLU A 35 -0.03 22.36 -15.86
N THR A 36 -1.33 22.62 -15.85
CA THR A 36 -2.23 22.11 -14.83
C THR A 36 -3.55 21.78 -15.49
N THR A 37 -3.95 20.51 -15.41
CA THR A 37 -5.22 20.01 -15.91
C THR A 37 -6.09 19.66 -14.71
N ALA A 38 -7.11 20.47 -14.47
CA ALA A 38 -8.11 20.24 -13.44
C ALA A 38 -9.48 19.98 -14.05
N GLY A 39 -10.36 19.31 -13.31
CA GLY A 39 -11.70 19.02 -13.79
C GLY A 39 -12.63 18.52 -12.69
N TYR A 40 -13.83 18.14 -13.08
CA TYR A 40 -14.82 17.53 -12.21
C TYR A 40 -15.36 16.27 -12.88
N ARG A 41 -15.51 15.18 -12.13
CA ARG A 41 -16.17 13.97 -12.63
C ARG A 41 -17.52 13.82 -11.96
N PHE A 42 -18.57 13.72 -12.77
CA PHE A 42 -19.86 13.22 -12.36
C PHE A 42 -19.85 11.69 -12.43
N SER A 43 -20.45 11.02 -11.46
CA SER A 43 -20.49 9.56 -11.44
C SER A 43 -21.88 9.12 -10.99
N ASP A 44 -22.58 8.46 -11.91
CA ASP A 44 -23.80 7.72 -11.64
C ASP A 44 -23.49 6.23 -11.84
N VAL A 45 -23.73 5.43 -10.81
CA VAL A 45 -23.33 4.02 -10.78
C VAL A 45 -24.60 3.18 -10.61
N GLY A 46 -25.04 2.57 -11.71
CA GLY A 46 -26.10 1.58 -11.69
C GLY A 46 -25.61 0.21 -11.23
N GLY A 47 -26.52 -0.60 -10.67
CA GLY A 47 -26.23 -1.97 -10.26
C GLY A 47 -25.37 -2.05 -8.98
N ARG A 48 -24.42 -3.00 -8.95
CA ARG A 48 -23.59 -3.27 -7.76
C ARG A 48 -22.41 -2.30 -7.67
N ARG A 49 -22.48 -1.38 -6.69
CA ARG A 49 -21.46 -0.35 -6.46
C ARG A 49 -20.09 -0.92 -6.11
N GLU A 50 -20.05 -2.03 -5.37
CA GLU A 50 -18.80 -2.66 -4.95
C GLU A 50 -18.05 -3.22 -6.17
N LYS A 51 -18.77 -3.78 -7.14
CA LYS A 51 -18.17 -4.26 -8.39
C LYS A 51 -17.63 -3.12 -9.25
N PHE A 52 -18.34 -1.98 -9.29
CA PHE A 52 -17.81 -0.78 -9.93
C PHE A 52 -16.52 -0.27 -9.26
N GLN A 53 -16.45 -0.33 -7.94
CA GLN A 53 -15.23 0.02 -7.18
C GLN A 53 -14.08 -0.95 -7.43
N GLU A 54 -14.35 -2.24 -7.59
CA GLU A 54 -13.33 -3.23 -7.94
C GLU A 54 -12.78 -3.01 -9.36
N LEU A 55 -13.66 -2.78 -10.35
CA LEU A 55 -13.28 -2.71 -11.75
C LEU A 55 -12.71 -1.35 -12.17
N PHE A 56 -13.28 -0.26 -11.67
CA PHE A 56 -13.00 1.10 -12.14
C PHE A 56 -12.54 2.04 -11.03
N ASN A 57 -13.22 2.01 -9.89
CA ASN A 57 -12.93 2.87 -8.73
C ASN A 57 -12.85 4.38 -9.05
N LEU A 58 -13.61 4.85 -10.04
CA LEU A 58 -13.63 6.24 -10.45
C LEU A 58 -14.69 7.00 -9.61
N ARG A 59 -14.26 7.80 -8.63
CA ARG A 59 -15.17 8.42 -7.65
C ARG A 59 -15.56 9.86 -7.99
N GLY A 60 -16.83 10.21 -8.14
CA GLY A 60 -17.22 11.59 -8.46
C GLY A 60 -16.59 12.68 -7.56
N GLY A 61 -16.38 13.87 -8.11
CA GLY A 61 -15.77 15.00 -7.40
C GLY A 61 -14.75 15.81 -8.23
N PRO A 62 -14.22 16.91 -7.64
CA PRO A 62 -13.16 17.72 -8.24
C PRO A 62 -11.84 16.95 -8.31
N ARG A 63 -11.04 17.20 -9.34
CA ARG A 63 -9.78 16.49 -9.61
C ARG A 63 -8.70 17.39 -10.14
N LEU A 64 -7.48 17.03 -9.77
CA LEU A 64 -6.27 17.39 -10.49
C LEU A 64 -5.88 16.16 -11.33
N LEU A 65 -6.16 16.22 -12.63
CA LEU A 65 -5.87 15.12 -13.54
C LEU A 65 -4.36 15.01 -13.71
N ASP A 66 -3.74 16.13 -14.06
CA ASP A 66 -2.31 16.25 -14.29
C ASP A 66 -1.80 17.61 -13.82
N PHE A 67 -0.62 17.60 -13.24
CA PHE A 67 0.13 18.78 -12.87
C PHE A 67 1.59 18.54 -13.22
N HIS A 68 2.16 19.48 -13.96
CA HIS A 68 3.57 19.48 -14.28
C HIS A 68 4.11 20.89 -14.06
N LEU A 69 5.16 21.00 -13.26
CA LEU A 69 5.91 22.23 -13.07
C LEU A 69 7.39 21.89 -13.13
N GLY A 70 8.15 22.62 -13.90
CA GLY A 70 9.59 22.43 -13.96
C GLY A 70 10.31 23.71 -14.30
N GLY A 71 11.58 23.75 -13.96
CA GLY A 71 12.42 24.87 -14.34
C GLY A 71 13.88 24.51 -14.35
N SER A 72 14.63 25.28 -15.13
CA SER A 72 16.07 25.17 -15.29
C SER A 72 16.73 26.52 -15.08
N ASP A 73 17.87 26.53 -14.40
CA ASP A 73 18.73 27.71 -14.32
C ASP A 73 19.66 27.72 -15.55
N SER A 74 19.31 28.56 -16.53
CA SER A 74 20.12 28.77 -17.73
C SER A 74 21.41 29.55 -17.46
N THR A 75 21.52 30.23 -16.31
CA THR A 75 22.66 31.09 -15.96
C THR A 75 23.74 30.35 -15.16
N GLY A 76 23.40 29.21 -14.55
CA GLY A 76 24.27 28.43 -13.65
C GLY A 76 24.64 29.17 -12.35
N LYS A 77 23.95 30.27 -12.02
CA LYS A 77 24.22 31.11 -10.84
C LYS A 77 23.43 30.68 -9.61
N ASN A 78 22.39 29.85 -9.78
CA ASN A 78 21.56 29.39 -8.69
C ASN A 78 22.38 28.52 -7.73
N ARG A 79 22.42 28.91 -6.45
CA ARG A 79 23.24 28.24 -5.44
C ARG A 79 22.68 26.90 -5.01
N PHE A 80 21.39 26.67 -5.19
CA PHE A 80 20.68 25.53 -4.62
C PHE A 80 20.51 24.41 -5.64
N ALA A 81 20.04 24.70 -6.85
CA ALA A 81 19.77 23.69 -7.87
C ALA A 81 19.90 24.27 -9.27
N ASP A 82 20.16 23.40 -10.24
CA ASP A 82 20.18 23.76 -11.66
C ASP A 82 18.87 23.35 -12.35
N ASN A 83 18.20 22.31 -11.86
CA ASN A 83 16.93 21.84 -12.40
C ASN A 83 16.00 21.39 -11.27
N TYR A 84 14.70 21.60 -11.47
CA TYR A 84 13.67 20.97 -10.66
C TYR A 84 12.48 20.55 -11.53
N GLN A 85 11.75 19.55 -11.05
CA GLN A 85 10.53 19.07 -11.67
C GLN A 85 9.59 18.56 -10.59
N LEU A 86 8.32 18.97 -10.64
CA LEU A 86 7.24 18.49 -9.82
C LEU A 86 6.13 17.99 -10.75
N THR A 87 5.77 16.73 -10.58
CA THR A 87 4.63 16.13 -11.26
C THR A 87 3.63 15.57 -10.26
N ALA A 88 2.35 15.68 -10.56
CA ALA A 88 1.30 14.98 -9.84
C ALA A 88 0.18 14.59 -10.79
N SER A 89 -0.50 13.49 -10.51
CA SER A 89 -1.63 13.04 -11.32
C SER A 89 -2.67 12.28 -10.51
N GLY A 90 -3.90 12.31 -11.02
CA GLY A 90 -5.04 11.57 -10.48
C GLY A 90 -5.47 11.98 -9.07
N LEU A 91 -5.09 13.16 -8.58
CA LEU A 91 -5.50 13.61 -7.24
C LEU A 91 -7.00 13.95 -7.23
N GLY A 92 -7.69 13.63 -6.14
CA GLY A 92 -9.13 13.94 -6.00
C GLY A 92 -10.07 12.79 -6.37
N GLY A 93 -9.59 11.55 -6.46
CA GLY A 93 -10.47 10.37 -6.46
C GLY A 93 -10.24 9.36 -7.59
N ASP A 94 -9.08 9.40 -8.26
CA ASP A 94 -8.66 8.29 -9.12
C ASP A 94 -8.07 7.15 -8.27
N PRO A 95 -8.09 5.90 -8.78
CA PRO A 95 -7.60 4.74 -8.03
C PRO A 95 -6.10 4.79 -7.70
N PHE A 96 -5.32 5.48 -8.53
CA PHE A 96 -3.86 5.49 -8.47
C PHE A 96 -3.26 6.90 -8.45
N PRO A 97 -3.59 7.76 -7.46
CA PRO A 97 -3.00 9.09 -7.39
C PRO A 97 -1.52 9.00 -7.03
N GLY A 98 -0.74 9.94 -7.52
CA GLY A 98 0.67 10.01 -7.20
C GLY A 98 1.31 11.33 -7.57
N GLY A 99 2.58 11.44 -7.24
CA GLY A 99 3.40 12.57 -7.61
C GLY A 99 4.86 12.31 -7.38
N GLN A 100 5.68 13.13 -7.99
CA GLN A 100 7.12 13.06 -7.91
C GLN A 100 7.72 14.46 -7.93
N PHE A 101 8.66 14.68 -7.04
CA PHE A 101 9.51 15.85 -7.05
C PHE A 101 10.95 15.42 -7.31
N VAL A 102 11.61 16.10 -8.25
CA VAL A 102 13.02 15.92 -8.58
C VAL A 102 13.68 17.28 -8.51
N ILE A 103 14.87 17.34 -7.92
CA ILE A 103 15.72 18.53 -7.92
C ILE A 103 17.17 18.08 -8.00
N SER A 104 17.97 18.77 -8.80
CA SER A 104 19.36 18.39 -9.01
C SER A 104 20.27 19.59 -9.14
N LYS A 105 21.53 19.38 -8.80
CA LYS A 105 22.62 20.31 -9.06
C LYS A 105 23.79 19.54 -9.67
N ALA A 106 24.21 19.98 -10.85
CA ALA A 106 25.20 19.30 -11.66
C ALA A 106 26.46 19.01 -10.83
N ARG A 107 26.89 17.74 -10.87
CA ARG A 107 28.08 17.23 -10.16
C ARG A 107 28.04 17.36 -8.63
N LEU A 108 26.92 17.76 -8.04
CA LEU A 108 26.76 17.89 -6.59
C LEU A 108 25.71 16.91 -6.06
N TYR A 109 24.49 16.92 -6.60
CA TYR A 109 23.47 15.99 -6.14
C TYR A 109 22.32 15.78 -7.12
N ASP A 110 21.62 14.65 -6.92
CA ASP A 110 20.30 14.37 -7.46
C ASP A 110 19.38 13.97 -6.32
N PHE A 111 18.26 14.66 -6.14
CA PHE A 111 17.23 14.32 -5.16
C PHE A 111 15.92 13.96 -5.86
N ARG A 112 15.27 12.90 -5.38
CA ARG A 112 13.95 12.46 -5.84
C ARG A 112 13.06 12.09 -4.66
N ALA A 113 11.94 12.77 -4.52
CA ALA A 113 10.84 12.35 -3.67
C ALA A 113 9.68 11.83 -4.53
N SER A 114 9.05 10.75 -4.12
CA SER A 114 7.93 10.15 -4.84
C SER A 114 6.84 9.71 -3.87
N PHE A 115 5.60 9.83 -4.30
CA PHE A 115 4.43 9.34 -3.58
C PHE A 115 3.50 8.64 -4.57
N ARG A 116 2.96 7.48 -4.17
CA ARG A 116 1.89 6.79 -4.88
C ARG A 116 0.91 6.23 -3.87
N GLN A 117 -0.37 6.37 -4.17
CA GLN A 117 -1.44 5.70 -3.44
C GLN A 117 -2.17 4.75 -4.36
N THR A 118 -2.74 3.69 -3.79
CA THR A 118 -3.54 2.72 -4.51
C THR A 118 -4.72 2.32 -3.65
N TYR A 119 -5.91 2.57 -4.15
CA TYR A 119 -7.14 2.08 -3.56
C TYR A 119 -7.45 0.70 -4.12
N TYR A 120 -7.50 -0.31 -3.25
CA TYR A 120 -7.79 -1.68 -3.63
C TYR A 120 -9.14 -2.09 -3.07
N TYR A 121 -10.05 -2.37 -4.00
CA TYR A 121 -11.38 -2.91 -3.73
C TYR A 121 -11.49 -4.28 -4.37
N TRP A 122 -12.05 -5.21 -3.62
CA TRP A 122 -12.49 -6.48 -4.16
C TRP A 122 -13.79 -6.83 -3.47
N ASP A 123 -14.78 -7.22 -4.27
CA ASP A 123 -16.05 -7.66 -3.75
C ASP A 123 -16.58 -8.83 -4.59
N ARG A 124 -16.68 -9.99 -3.95
CA ARG A 124 -17.34 -11.14 -4.56
C ARG A 124 -18.83 -11.09 -4.24
N ASN A 125 -19.66 -11.37 -5.24
CA ASN A 125 -21.09 -11.51 -5.02
C ASN A 125 -21.43 -12.82 -4.32
N ASP A 126 -21.49 -12.79 -2.99
CA ASP A 126 -21.78 -13.96 -2.16
C ASP A 126 -23.26 -14.39 -2.22
N SER A 127 -24.12 -13.54 -2.81
CA SER A 127 -25.52 -13.89 -3.10
C SER A 127 -25.74 -14.54 -4.47
N ALA A 128 -24.67 -14.72 -5.26
CA ALA A 128 -24.77 -15.36 -6.56
C ALA A 128 -25.04 -16.87 -6.41
N VAL A 129 -26.13 -17.34 -7.02
CA VAL A 129 -26.45 -18.77 -7.10
C VAL A 129 -25.46 -19.43 -8.07
N LEU A 130 -24.79 -20.50 -7.63
CA LEU A 130 -23.93 -21.27 -8.53
C LEU A 130 -24.79 -22.09 -9.49
N PRO A 131 -24.31 -22.38 -10.72
CA PRO A 131 -25.01 -23.25 -11.68
C PRO A 131 -25.37 -24.63 -11.13
N SER A 132 -24.68 -25.07 -10.07
CA SER A 132 -24.93 -26.33 -9.37
C SER A 132 -26.14 -26.28 -8.41
N GLY A 133 -26.81 -25.14 -8.25
CA GLY A 133 -27.96 -24.97 -7.34
C GLY A 133 -27.59 -24.88 -5.85
N PHE A 134 -26.32 -25.11 -5.51
CA PHE A 134 -25.79 -24.90 -4.16
C PHE A 134 -25.55 -23.42 -3.88
N ARG A 135 -25.69 -23.02 -2.62
CA ARG A 135 -25.17 -21.72 -2.16
C ARG A 135 -23.67 -21.75 -2.37
N GLY A 136 -23.11 -20.73 -3.03
CA GLY A 136 -21.69 -20.70 -3.27
C GLY A 136 -20.92 -20.76 -1.97
N LEU A 137 -20.05 -21.77 -1.82
CA LEU A 137 -18.94 -21.71 -0.85
C LEU A 137 -17.99 -20.63 -1.35
N THR A 138 -18.30 -19.38 -1.08
CA THR A 138 -17.39 -18.28 -1.33
C THR A 138 -16.52 -18.17 -0.08
N THR A 139 -15.20 -18.20 -0.26
CA THR A 139 -14.23 -17.97 0.83
C THR A 139 -14.22 -16.51 1.31
N ASN A 140 -15.32 -15.78 1.06
CA ASN A 140 -15.60 -14.35 1.21
C ASN A 140 -14.33 -13.55 1.46
N HIS A 141 -13.78 -12.97 0.41
CA HIS A 141 -12.56 -12.18 0.51
C HIS A 141 -12.84 -10.77 0.04
N ASN A 142 -13.67 -10.02 0.76
CA ASN A 142 -13.92 -8.63 0.38
C ASN A 142 -12.84 -7.76 1.03
N TRP A 143 -12.21 -6.92 0.22
CA TRP A 143 -11.11 -6.09 0.65
C TRP A 143 -11.40 -4.64 0.31
N ALA A 144 -11.22 -3.76 1.29
CA ALA A 144 -11.27 -2.32 1.09
C ALA A 144 -10.06 -1.72 1.78
N THR A 145 -8.93 -1.67 1.06
CA THR A 145 -7.65 -1.20 1.61
C THR A 145 -7.05 -0.10 0.77
N VAL A 146 -6.31 0.79 1.43
CA VAL A 146 -5.52 1.84 0.80
C VAL A 146 -4.05 1.55 1.04
N ARG A 147 -3.31 1.32 -0.04
CA ARG A 147 -1.85 1.22 -0.01
C ARG A 147 -1.24 2.56 -0.33
N ARG A 148 -0.25 2.98 0.45
CA ARG A 148 0.54 4.19 0.18
C ARG A 148 2.01 3.82 0.11
N PHE A 149 2.72 4.42 -0.83
CA PHE A 149 4.14 4.27 -1.06
C PHE A 149 4.73 5.67 -1.13
N GLY A 150 5.75 5.93 -0.32
CA GLY A 150 6.52 7.17 -0.34
C GLY A 150 8.00 6.84 -0.38
N SER A 151 8.79 7.64 -1.07
CA SER A 151 10.25 7.54 -1.02
C SER A 151 10.91 8.90 -1.12
N ALA A 152 12.09 9.03 -0.52
CA ALA A 152 12.99 10.16 -0.67
C ALA A 152 14.41 9.62 -0.88
N ASN A 153 15.01 9.92 -2.03
CA ASN A 153 16.30 9.39 -2.45
C ASN A 153 17.23 10.54 -2.81
N LEU A 154 18.42 10.55 -2.22
CA LEU A 154 19.48 11.52 -2.47
C LEU A 154 20.74 10.79 -2.96
N LEU A 155 21.24 11.20 -4.12
CA LEU A 155 22.55 10.83 -4.62
C LEU A 155 23.46 12.04 -4.51
N ALA A 156 24.43 12.02 -3.60
CA ALA A 156 25.44 13.06 -3.46
C ALA A 156 26.70 12.68 -4.25
N HIS A 157 27.25 13.61 -5.03
CA HIS A 157 28.40 13.40 -5.89
C HIS A 157 29.63 13.99 -5.21
N ALA A 158 30.48 13.13 -4.65
CA ALA A 158 31.75 13.57 -4.06
C ALA A 158 32.82 13.76 -5.15
N SER A 159 32.78 12.95 -6.20
CA SER A 159 33.60 13.10 -7.41
C SER A 159 32.96 12.35 -8.58
N ASN A 160 33.57 12.42 -9.77
CA ASN A 160 33.17 11.60 -10.91
C ASN A 160 33.30 10.08 -10.65
N ARG A 161 34.02 9.67 -9.60
CA ARG A 161 34.28 8.27 -9.25
C ARG A 161 33.63 7.83 -7.95
N LEU A 162 33.14 8.75 -7.12
CA LEU A 162 32.58 8.46 -5.80
C LEU A 162 31.25 9.18 -5.62
N LYS A 163 30.21 8.41 -5.33
CA LYS A 163 28.87 8.91 -5.05
C LYS A 163 28.31 8.26 -3.79
N PHE A 164 27.62 9.03 -2.97
CA PHE A 164 26.91 8.54 -1.79
C PHE A 164 25.41 8.49 -2.06
N ARG A 165 24.74 7.41 -1.63
CA ARG A 165 23.29 7.23 -1.72
C ARG A 165 22.69 7.32 -0.33
N PHE A 166 21.57 8.00 -0.22
CA PHE A 166 20.70 8.00 0.96
C PHE A 166 19.28 7.77 0.49
N GLU A 167 18.60 6.82 1.08
CA GLU A 167 17.30 6.34 0.63
C GLU A 167 16.39 6.19 1.84
N TYR A 168 15.21 6.76 1.75
CA TYR A 168 14.11 6.51 2.66
C TYR A 168 12.92 6.01 1.86
N GLY A 169 12.27 4.97 2.36
CA GLY A 169 11.04 4.43 1.79
C GLY A 169 10.04 4.14 2.89
N ARG A 170 8.78 4.53 2.67
CA ARG A 170 7.66 4.13 3.51
C ARG A 170 6.59 3.47 2.66
N SER A 171 6.14 2.29 3.06
CA SER A 171 4.90 1.70 2.57
C SER A 171 3.90 1.54 3.70
N SER A 172 2.61 1.60 3.40
CA SER A 172 1.56 1.29 4.38
C SER A 172 0.35 0.70 3.69
N ARG A 173 -0.43 -0.07 4.44
CA ARG A 173 -1.72 -0.62 4.01
C ARG A 173 -2.70 -0.51 5.17
N ASN A 174 -3.75 0.28 4.98
CA ASN A 174 -4.80 0.45 5.98
C ASN A 174 -6.16 0.13 5.38
N GLY A 175 -7.06 -0.46 6.14
CA GLY A 175 -8.44 -0.67 5.73
C GLY A 175 -9.09 -1.85 6.43
N VAL A 176 -10.12 -2.41 5.82
CA VAL A 176 -10.84 -3.55 6.35
C VAL A 176 -10.80 -4.70 5.35
N ASN A 177 -10.53 -5.90 5.88
CA ASN A 177 -10.70 -7.14 5.15
C ASN A 177 -11.90 -7.85 5.75
N TYR A 178 -12.93 -8.12 4.96
CA TYR A 178 -13.92 -9.09 5.35
C TYR A 178 -13.47 -10.43 4.80
N THR A 179 -13.13 -11.35 5.70
CA THR A 179 -12.49 -12.61 5.34
C THR A 179 -13.07 -13.77 6.13
N THR A 180 -12.83 -15.00 5.69
CA THR A 180 -13.09 -16.19 6.49
C THR A 180 -11.92 -16.51 7.41
N ARG A 181 -12.19 -16.80 8.68
CA ARG A 181 -11.21 -17.32 9.65
C ARG A 181 -11.76 -18.54 10.38
N VAL A 182 -10.88 -19.51 10.60
CA VAL A 182 -11.07 -20.55 11.62
C VAL A 182 -10.59 -19.99 12.95
N MET A 183 -11.11 -20.50 14.06
CA MET A 183 -10.77 -20.03 15.41
C MET A 183 -9.58 -20.80 16.02
N ASP A 184 -8.93 -21.63 15.21
CA ASP A 184 -7.72 -22.34 15.64
C ASP A 184 -6.51 -21.38 15.71
N TYR A 185 -5.70 -21.57 16.73
CA TYR A 185 -4.48 -20.82 16.97
C TYR A 185 -3.40 -21.74 17.53
N PHE A 186 -2.14 -21.33 17.42
CA PHE A 186 -1.04 -22.12 17.95
C PHE A 186 -1.16 -22.24 19.47
N GLY A 187 -1.27 -23.48 19.98
CA GLY A 187 -1.51 -23.74 21.40
C GLY A 187 -2.99 -23.78 21.82
N SER A 188 -3.93 -23.84 20.87
CA SER A 188 -5.36 -24.01 21.19
C SER A 188 -5.62 -25.29 22.02
N PRO A 189 -6.54 -25.26 23.00
CA PRO A 189 -6.85 -26.44 23.80
C PRO A 189 -7.30 -27.63 22.94
N ALA A 190 -6.68 -28.79 23.14
CA ALA A 190 -6.97 -29.99 22.34
C ALA A 190 -8.45 -30.41 22.35
N ALA A 191 -9.17 -30.11 23.45
CA ALA A 191 -10.61 -30.38 23.59
C ALA A 191 -11.47 -29.69 22.52
N TRP A 192 -11.02 -28.54 22.01
CA TRP A 192 -11.75 -27.73 21.02
C TRP A 192 -11.04 -27.66 19.67
N GLY A 193 -9.76 -28.05 19.57
CA GLY A 193 -8.95 -27.88 18.37
C GLY A 193 -9.55 -28.45 17.08
N ALA A 194 -10.24 -29.60 17.13
CA ALA A 194 -10.94 -30.14 15.95
C ALA A 194 -12.10 -29.23 15.50
N PHE A 195 -12.97 -28.84 16.43
CA PHE A 195 -14.09 -27.93 16.16
C PHE A 195 -13.60 -26.55 15.66
N LEU A 196 -12.56 -25.99 16.30
CA LEU A 196 -12.02 -24.68 15.95
C LEU A 196 -11.43 -24.65 14.53
N ARG A 197 -10.95 -25.80 14.02
CA ARG A 197 -10.45 -25.97 12.64
C ARG A 197 -11.56 -26.21 11.63
N ASP A 198 -12.58 -26.98 12.00
CA ASP A 198 -13.65 -27.39 11.09
C ASP A 198 -14.74 -26.32 10.88
N SER A 199 -14.75 -25.29 11.73
CA SER A 199 -15.76 -24.23 11.72
C SER A 199 -15.17 -22.87 11.28
N PRO A 200 -15.14 -22.59 9.97
CA PRO A 200 -14.78 -21.26 9.47
C PRO A 200 -15.92 -20.27 9.68
N TYR A 201 -15.60 -19.06 10.14
CA TYR A 201 -16.54 -17.95 10.33
C TYR A 201 -16.13 -16.77 9.46
N TYR A 202 -17.12 -15.99 9.03
CA TYR A 202 -16.88 -14.71 8.37
C TYR A 202 -16.54 -13.65 9.42
N VAL A 203 -15.47 -12.91 9.21
CA VAL A 203 -14.94 -11.95 10.16
C VAL A 203 -14.66 -10.62 9.49
N GLU A 204 -14.91 -9.55 10.22
CA GLU A 204 -14.41 -8.23 9.89
C GLU A 204 -13.01 -8.10 10.49
N ALA A 205 -12.01 -7.86 9.66
CA ALA A 205 -10.62 -7.81 10.05
C ALA A 205 -9.96 -6.48 9.65
N PRO A 206 -10.13 -5.40 10.45
CA PRO A 206 -9.39 -4.16 10.27
C PRO A 206 -7.88 -4.42 10.33
N LEU A 207 -7.17 -3.86 9.35
CA LEU A 207 -5.73 -4.03 9.17
C LEU A 207 -5.06 -2.67 9.06
N GLN A 208 -3.97 -2.52 9.81
CA GLN A 208 -3.05 -1.41 9.70
C GLN A 208 -1.63 -1.95 9.61
N GLU A 209 -0.95 -1.65 8.51
CA GLU A 209 0.43 -2.05 8.27
C GLU A 209 1.27 -0.84 7.89
N SER A 210 2.50 -0.81 8.36
CA SER A 210 3.51 0.13 7.91
C SER A 210 4.85 -0.58 7.70
N THR A 211 5.64 -0.09 6.76
CA THR A 211 7.04 -0.45 6.60
C THR A 211 7.84 0.80 6.35
N ASP A 212 8.81 1.08 7.21
CA ASP A 212 9.80 2.13 7.03
C ASP A 212 11.15 1.50 6.71
N ARG A 213 11.83 2.02 5.71
CA ARG A 213 13.19 1.62 5.33
C ARG A 213 14.05 2.86 5.22
N VAL A 214 15.21 2.82 5.88
CA VAL A 214 16.28 3.79 5.72
C VAL A 214 17.51 3.04 5.25
N SER A 215 18.09 3.42 4.12
CA SER A 215 19.35 2.88 3.62
C SER A 215 20.31 4.01 3.21
N GLY A 216 21.60 3.70 3.30
CA GLY A 216 22.67 4.56 2.85
C GLY A 216 23.80 3.73 2.25
N GLY A 217 24.62 4.33 1.40
CA GLY A 217 25.64 3.57 0.70
C GLY A 217 26.54 4.43 -0.16
N PHE A 218 27.44 3.77 -0.90
CA PHE A 218 28.28 4.44 -1.88
C PHE A 218 28.42 3.63 -3.16
N ASN A 219 28.77 4.34 -4.23
CA ASN A 219 29.27 3.80 -5.49
C ASN A 219 30.67 4.35 -5.71
N TYR A 220 31.64 3.46 -5.94
CA TYR A 220 33.02 3.84 -6.17
C TYR A 220 33.59 3.14 -7.40
N THR A 221 34.25 3.88 -8.29
CA THR A 221 34.92 3.33 -9.47
C THR A 221 36.42 3.60 -9.41
N ALA A 222 37.23 2.54 -9.52
CA ALA A 222 38.68 2.59 -9.56
C ALA A 222 39.22 1.76 -10.72
N GLY A 223 39.71 2.43 -11.77
CA GLY A 223 40.19 1.76 -12.98
C GLY A 223 39.08 0.93 -13.65
N SER A 224 39.31 -0.37 -13.82
CA SER A 224 38.35 -1.33 -14.37
C SER A 224 37.35 -1.86 -13.34
N TRP A 225 37.38 -1.37 -12.10
CA TRP A 225 36.56 -1.87 -10.99
C TRP A 225 35.47 -0.88 -10.58
N SER A 226 34.31 -1.42 -10.25
CA SER A 226 33.18 -0.72 -9.65
C SER A 226 32.74 -1.46 -8.39
N PHE A 227 32.55 -0.70 -7.32
CA PHE A 227 32.14 -1.16 -6.01
C PHE A 227 30.87 -0.44 -5.60
N GLN A 228 29.91 -1.20 -5.07
CA GLN A 228 28.68 -0.67 -4.52
C GLN A 228 28.50 -1.26 -3.12
N TYR A 229 28.29 -0.40 -2.14
CA TYR A 229 27.93 -0.81 -0.79
C TYR A 229 26.62 -0.15 -0.40
N THR A 230 25.74 -0.89 0.26
CA THR A 230 24.49 -0.39 0.86
C THR A 230 24.37 -0.99 2.25
N ALA A 231 24.08 -0.16 3.24
CA ALA A 231 23.66 -0.59 4.56
C ALA A 231 22.33 0.07 4.90
N GLY A 232 21.50 -0.59 5.69
CA GLY A 232 20.21 -0.03 6.04
C GLY A 232 19.48 -0.78 7.13
N TYR A 233 18.30 -0.28 7.41
CA TYR A 233 17.42 -0.79 8.43
C TYR A 233 15.98 -0.65 7.94
N GLN A 234 15.20 -1.72 8.10
CA GLN A 234 13.78 -1.75 7.80
C GLN A 234 13.00 -2.14 9.06
N GLN A 235 11.87 -1.47 9.29
CA GLN A 235 10.91 -1.81 10.34
C GLN A 235 9.54 -1.98 9.71
N PHE A 236 8.95 -3.15 9.90
CA PHE A 236 7.56 -3.45 9.59
C PHE A 236 6.76 -3.50 10.88
N GLU A 237 5.58 -2.92 10.86
CA GLU A 237 4.59 -3.00 11.94
C GLU A 237 3.25 -3.40 11.35
N GLN A 238 2.56 -4.28 12.05
CA GLN A 238 1.21 -4.70 11.72
C GLN A 238 0.37 -4.76 12.99
N ASP A 239 -0.78 -4.11 12.93
CA ASP A 239 -1.90 -4.29 13.83
C ASP A 239 -3.07 -4.90 13.03
N LEU A 240 -3.54 -6.06 13.47
CA LEU A 240 -4.71 -6.72 12.91
C LEU A 240 -5.66 -7.08 14.04
N GLY A 241 -6.84 -6.47 14.02
CA GLY A 241 -7.96 -6.93 14.84
C GLY A 241 -8.93 -7.71 13.97
N TRP A 242 -9.66 -8.68 14.53
CA TRP A 242 -10.89 -9.14 13.89
C TRP A 242 -11.99 -9.52 14.88
N ARG A 243 -13.23 -9.43 14.40
CA ARG A 243 -14.45 -9.79 15.13
C ARG A 243 -15.42 -10.51 14.20
N ASN A 244 -16.34 -11.30 14.75
CA ASN A 244 -17.46 -11.83 14.00
C ASN A 244 -18.33 -10.68 13.45
N VAL A 245 -18.84 -10.82 12.23
CA VAL A 245 -19.61 -9.75 11.56
C VAL A 245 -21.05 -9.62 12.09
N ALA A 246 -21.54 -10.68 12.75
CA ALA A 246 -22.87 -10.75 13.34
C ALA A 246 -22.80 -11.59 14.61
N SER A 247 -23.71 -11.35 15.54
CA SER A 247 -23.81 -12.10 16.80
C SER A 247 -25.27 -12.46 17.07
N PRO A 248 -25.62 -13.75 17.24
CA PRO A 248 -24.78 -14.91 17.00
C PRO A 248 -24.52 -15.14 15.49
N GLN A 249 -23.42 -15.80 15.16
CA GLN A 249 -23.06 -16.15 13.79
C GLN A 249 -22.80 -17.65 13.63
N VAL A 250 -23.29 -18.24 12.55
CA VAL A 250 -23.01 -19.63 12.19
C VAL A 250 -21.80 -19.72 11.26
N SER A 251 -21.15 -20.89 11.24
CA SER A 251 -20.06 -21.15 10.31
C SER A 251 -20.55 -21.08 8.86
N ILE A 252 -19.65 -20.65 7.96
CA ILE A 252 -19.92 -20.64 6.52
C ILE A 252 -19.96 -22.04 5.90
N ASN A 253 -19.62 -23.09 6.65
CA ASN A 253 -19.79 -24.46 6.24
C ASN A 253 -21.28 -24.86 6.31
N LEU A 254 -22.07 -24.41 5.34
CA LEU A 254 -23.54 -24.53 5.33
C LEU A 254 -24.06 -25.96 5.05
N ASP A 255 -23.20 -26.81 4.49
CA ASP A 255 -23.52 -28.20 4.12
C ASP A 255 -23.45 -29.14 5.32
N SER A 256 -22.78 -28.73 6.40
CA SER A 256 -22.82 -29.43 7.68
C SER A 256 -24.11 -29.10 8.42
N ALA A 257 -24.98 -30.10 8.64
CA ALA A 257 -26.15 -29.93 9.50
C ALA A 257 -25.77 -29.59 10.96
N ALA A 258 -24.55 -29.98 11.40
CA ALA A 258 -24.04 -29.71 12.73
C ALA A 258 -23.70 -28.23 12.93
N SER A 259 -23.05 -27.58 11.96
CA SER A 259 -22.61 -26.17 12.06
C SER A 259 -23.76 -25.18 12.26
N ARG A 260 -24.97 -25.52 11.78
CA ARG A 260 -26.18 -24.71 11.97
C ARG A 260 -26.64 -24.64 13.43
N ARG A 261 -26.19 -25.56 14.27
CA ARG A 261 -26.51 -25.65 15.71
C ARG A 261 -25.35 -25.19 16.59
N GLU A 262 -24.28 -24.67 15.99
CA GLU A 262 -23.03 -24.30 16.66
C GLU A 262 -22.73 -22.80 16.48
N PRO A 263 -23.60 -21.90 16.98
CA PRO A 263 -23.41 -20.48 16.83
C PRO A 263 -22.19 -20.00 17.63
N LEU A 264 -21.38 -19.18 16.97
CA LEU A 264 -20.41 -18.31 17.59
C LEU A 264 -21.14 -17.07 18.12
N VAL A 265 -21.16 -16.90 19.44
CA VAL A 265 -21.82 -15.77 20.11
C VAL A 265 -20.92 -14.55 20.02
N ALA A 266 -19.65 -14.67 20.40
CA ALA A 266 -18.69 -13.60 20.24
C ALA A 266 -17.32 -14.15 19.86
N ALA A 267 -16.65 -13.46 18.95
CA ALA A 267 -15.23 -13.64 18.69
C ALA A 267 -14.51 -12.30 18.68
N ARG A 268 -13.39 -12.24 19.38
CA ARG A 268 -12.42 -11.16 19.29
C ARG A 268 -11.04 -11.74 19.06
N TRP A 269 -10.25 -11.04 18.27
CA TRP A 269 -8.87 -11.40 17.99
C TRP A 269 -8.09 -10.12 17.76
N SER A 270 -6.88 -10.06 18.31
CA SER A 270 -5.96 -8.95 18.16
C SER A 270 -4.55 -9.51 17.97
N GLU A 271 -3.92 -9.16 16.88
CA GLU A 271 -2.53 -9.47 16.57
C GLU A 271 -1.73 -8.20 16.40
N PHE A 272 -0.58 -8.15 17.06
CA PHE A 272 0.46 -7.18 16.77
C PHE A 272 1.73 -7.91 16.33
N ARG A 273 2.40 -7.38 15.30
CA ARG A 273 3.70 -7.89 14.85
C ARG A 273 4.61 -6.73 14.53
N SER A 274 5.84 -6.78 15.03
CA SER A 274 6.91 -5.87 14.64
C SER A 274 8.09 -6.68 14.10
N LEU A 275 8.62 -6.31 12.95
CA LEU A 275 9.75 -6.97 12.31
C LEU A 275 10.82 -5.94 11.96
N LYS A 276 11.98 -6.06 12.59
CA LYS A 276 13.17 -5.24 12.38
C LYS A 276 14.19 -6.01 11.57
N THR A 277 14.65 -5.41 10.47
CA THR A 277 15.52 -6.04 9.49
C THR A 277 16.69 -5.12 9.14
N PRO A 278 17.84 -5.21 9.85
CA PRO A 278 19.09 -4.68 9.33
C PRO A 278 19.45 -5.36 8.01
N LEU A 279 20.02 -4.59 7.10
CA LEU A 279 20.51 -5.08 5.80
C LEU A 279 21.90 -4.53 5.51
N SER A 280 22.70 -5.35 4.84
CA SER A 280 23.99 -4.95 4.28
C SER A 280 24.20 -5.69 2.96
N GLU A 281 24.55 -4.95 1.93
CA GLU A 281 24.77 -5.45 0.57
C GLU A 281 26.06 -4.86 0.05
N PHE A 282 26.98 -5.71 -0.40
CA PHE A 282 28.20 -5.32 -1.08
C PHE A 282 28.24 -5.99 -2.45
N PHE A 283 28.48 -5.21 -3.49
CA PHE A 283 28.63 -5.69 -4.85
C PHE A 283 29.93 -5.15 -5.44
N TYR A 284 30.63 -5.99 -6.19
CA TYR A 284 31.79 -5.57 -6.96
C TYR A 284 31.78 -6.20 -8.35
N ASN A 285 32.35 -5.48 -9.31
CA ASN A 285 32.56 -5.94 -10.68
C ASN A 285 33.82 -5.28 -11.23
N GLY A 286 34.70 -6.05 -11.86
CA GLY A 286 35.82 -5.49 -12.57
C GLY A 286 36.62 -6.48 -13.38
N ARG A 287 37.67 -5.97 -14.04
CA ARG A 287 38.63 -6.79 -14.79
C ARG A 287 39.91 -6.96 -13.98
N VAL A 288 40.31 -8.20 -13.77
CA VAL A 288 41.62 -8.56 -13.21
C VAL A 288 42.69 -8.34 -14.27
N ASN A 289 42.42 -8.75 -15.51
CA ASN A 289 43.27 -8.51 -16.69
C ASN A 289 42.41 -8.50 -17.97
N SER A 290 43.04 -8.45 -19.15
CA SER A 290 42.34 -8.41 -20.45
C SER A 290 41.50 -9.65 -20.76
N ARG A 291 41.71 -10.77 -20.04
CA ARG A 291 41.06 -12.06 -20.25
C ARG A 291 40.17 -12.52 -19.09
N LEU A 292 40.27 -11.86 -17.93
CA LEU A 292 39.56 -12.26 -16.71
C LEU A 292 38.80 -11.09 -16.09
N SER A 293 37.49 -11.26 -15.96
CA SER A 293 36.62 -10.41 -15.14
C SER A 293 36.11 -11.15 -13.92
N LEU A 294 35.90 -10.40 -12.84
CA LEU A 294 35.30 -10.89 -11.61
C LEU A 294 34.09 -10.04 -11.26
N ARG A 295 33.04 -10.70 -10.79
CA ARG A 295 31.87 -10.08 -10.18
C ARG A 295 31.48 -10.89 -8.96
N GLY A 296 30.96 -10.23 -7.95
CA GLY A 296 30.46 -10.89 -6.76
C GLY A 296 29.56 -9.97 -5.95
N ASP A 297 28.70 -10.60 -5.17
CA ASP A 297 27.80 -9.96 -4.25
C ASP A 297 27.85 -10.66 -2.88
N PHE A 298 27.65 -9.88 -1.83
CA PHE A 298 27.45 -10.33 -0.47
C PHE A 298 26.22 -9.64 0.07
N ILE A 299 25.29 -10.41 0.63
CA ILE A 299 24.00 -9.94 1.09
C ILE A 299 23.76 -10.50 2.50
N PHE A 300 23.43 -9.61 3.43
CA PHE A 300 23.08 -9.95 4.81
C PHE A 300 21.72 -9.35 5.19
N PHE A 301 20.85 -10.20 5.73
CA PHE A 301 19.60 -9.80 6.36
C PHE A 301 19.42 -10.57 7.67
N ARG A 302 18.83 -9.91 8.68
CA ARG A 302 18.39 -10.58 9.91
C ARG A 302 17.01 -10.10 10.30
N TYR A 303 16.07 -11.02 10.41
CA TYR A 303 14.71 -10.72 10.83
C TYR A 303 14.56 -10.94 12.34
N ARG A 304 14.04 -9.94 13.07
CA ARG A 304 13.71 -10.08 14.49
C ARG A 304 12.58 -9.16 14.90
N GLY A 305 11.73 -9.59 15.82
CA GLY A 305 10.86 -8.68 16.55
C GLY A 305 9.70 -9.39 17.23
N PRO A 306 9.03 -8.69 18.15
CA PRO A 306 7.95 -9.25 18.94
C PRO A 306 6.71 -9.51 18.09
N ALA A 307 5.93 -10.50 18.51
CA ALA A 307 4.57 -10.70 18.07
C ALA A 307 3.71 -10.99 19.30
N THR A 308 2.50 -10.43 19.35
CA THR A 308 1.49 -10.74 20.37
C THR A 308 0.21 -11.18 19.68
N LEU A 309 -0.54 -12.03 20.36
CA LEU A 309 -1.83 -12.54 19.95
C LEU A 309 -2.72 -12.62 21.19
N ASP A 310 -3.81 -11.87 21.17
CA ASP A 310 -4.88 -11.97 22.16
C ASP A 310 -6.14 -12.42 21.44
N ALA A 311 -6.78 -13.50 21.89
CA ALA A 311 -7.97 -14.04 21.25
C ALA A 311 -8.98 -14.46 22.30
N ALA A 312 -10.28 -14.26 22.04
CA ALA A 312 -11.33 -14.87 22.83
C ALA A 312 -12.56 -15.22 21.99
N PHE A 313 -13.12 -16.39 22.27
CA PHE A 313 -14.27 -16.94 21.57
C PHE A 313 -15.27 -17.52 22.55
N THR A 314 -16.54 -17.23 22.33
CA THR A 314 -17.65 -17.80 23.10
C THR A 314 -18.73 -18.29 22.16
N GLY A 315 -19.29 -19.46 22.46
CA GLY A 315 -20.33 -20.02 21.63
C GLY A 315 -20.78 -21.38 22.12
N VAL A 316 -21.43 -22.11 21.23
CA VAL A 316 -21.86 -23.48 21.47
C VAL A 316 -21.25 -24.37 20.39
N ALA A 317 -20.66 -25.48 20.79
CA ALA A 317 -20.01 -26.43 19.88
C ALA A 317 -20.34 -27.86 20.29
N ARG A 318 -20.35 -28.78 19.32
CA ARG A 318 -20.38 -30.22 19.62
C ARG A 318 -19.27 -30.61 20.60
N THR A 319 -19.65 -31.32 21.65
CA THR A 319 -18.71 -32.02 22.54
C THR A 319 -18.53 -33.47 22.04
N THR A 320 -17.77 -34.30 22.73
CA THR A 320 -17.69 -35.74 22.45
C THR A 320 -19.11 -36.35 22.31
N GLY A 321 -19.46 -36.84 21.12
CA GLY A 321 -20.82 -37.32 20.77
C GLY A 321 -21.62 -36.37 19.86
N THR A 322 -22.95 -36.36 20.01
CA THR A 322 -23.90 -35.49 19.27
C THR A 322 -24.45 -34.31 20.10
N ALA A 323 -24.04 -34.22 21.38
CA ALA A 323 -24.45 -33.12 22.27
C ALA A 323 -23.68 -31.83 21.95
N VAL A 324 -24.35 -30.69 22.11
CA VAL A 324 -23.74 -29.35 21.94
C VAL A 324 -23.57 -28.74 23.33
N GLY A 325 -22.40 -28.18 23.62
CA GLY A 325 -22.08 -27.55 24.89
C GLY A 325 -21.45 -26.17 24.71
N SER A 326 -21.59 -25.30 25.71
CA SER A 326 -20.98 -23.98 25.69
C SER A 326 -19.45 -24.08 25.78
N TYR A 327 -18.75 -23.21 25.06
CA TYR A 327 -17.32 -22.99 25.22
C TYR A 327 -17.03 -21.51 25.46
N ASP A 328 -16.00 -21.26 26.26
CA ASP A 328 -15.39 -19.96 26.50
C ASP A 328 -13.88 -20.18 26.48
N ILE A 329 -13.21 -19.59 25.48
CA ILE A 329 -11.79 -19.75 25.23
C ILE A 329 -11.18 -18.36 25.22
N SER A 330 -10.11 -18.15 25.97
CA SER A 330 -9.32 -16.93 25.98
C SER A 330 -7.83 -17.27 25.98
N LEU A 331 -7.04 -16.52 25.20
CA LEU A 331 -5.58 -16.54 25.18
C LEU A 331 -5.05 -15.17 25.63
#